data_AF-A0A1G8WBZ0-F1
#
_entry.id   AF-A0A1G8WBZ0-F1
#
_cell.length_a   1.000
_cell.length_b   1.000
_cell.length_c   1.000
_cell.angle_alpha   90.00
_cell.angle_beta   90.00
_cell.angle_gamma   90.00
#
_symmetry.space_group_name_H-M   'P 1'
#
loop_
_entity.id
_entity.type
_entity.pdbx_description
1 polymer ?
#
loop_
_entity_poly.entity_id
_entity_poly.type
_entity_poly.pdbx_seq_one_letter_code
_entity_poly.pdbx_strand_id
1 'polypeptide(L)'
;MSDKYFKKALADFTLDFASGDAIRALADKGYSVSEIHKRLDFPTPVERIRETVWKHYIDTGVILLEEPSDNSPKKRVTYEKVQDSLGRTSFKQVIVEDNNLKEYVEIDFGKRLYRDRKTFEKTLDVLSLEDRQYILDLPWPLEIVWHVKNERMERILQKLQEK
;
A
#
# COMPACT_ATOMS: atom_id res chain seq x y z
N MET A 1 0.00 7.60 -33.51
CA MET A 1 -0.04 7.26 -32.06
C MET A 1 -0.71 5.91 -31.89
N SER A 2 -0.01 4.78 -32.08
CA SER A 2 -0.68 3.47 -31.94
C SER A 2 0.20 2.31 -31.49
N ASP A 3 1.47 2.22 -31.88
CA ASP A 3 2.24 0.99 -31.62
C ASP A 3 3.09 1.03 -30.33
N LYS A 4 3.70 2.18 -30.04
CA LYS A 4 4.53 2.39 -28.84
C LYS A 4 3.72 2.41 -27.54
N TYR A 5 2.51 2.97 -27.57
CA TYR A 5 1.62 3.04 -26.42
C TYR A 5 1.06 1.65 -26.09
N PHE A 6 0.66 0.87 -27.11
CA PHE A 6 0.20 -0.50 -26.94
C PHE A 6 1.30 -1.41 -26.41
N LYS A 7 2.52 -1.36 -26.98
CA LYS A 7 3.66 -2.14 -26.48
C LYS A 7 4.04 -1.79 -25.04
N LYS A 8 3.96 -0.50 -24.68
CA LYS A 8 4.15 -0.05 -23.30
C LYS A 8 3.06 -0.60 -22.38
N ALA A 9 1.79 -0.43 -22.72
CA ALA A 9 0.66 -0.95 -21.93
C ALA A 9 0.70 -2.48 -21.78
N LEU A 10 1.13 -3.22 -22.80
CA LEU A 10 1.27 -4.68 -22.76
C LEU A 10 2.46 -5.11 -21.89
N ALA A 11 3.60 -4.42 -21.98
CA ALA A 11 4.75 -4.67 -21.11
C ALA A 11 4.39 -4.35 -19.65
N ASP A 12 3.68 -3.24 -19.43
CA ASP A 12 3.14 -2.87 -18.13
C ASP A 12 2.20 -3.96 -17.59
N PHE A 13 1.24 -4.42 -18.39
CA PHE A 13 0.33 -5.51 -18.01
C PHE A 13 1.07 -6.82 -17.69
N THR A 14 2.09 -7.18 -18.47
CA THR A 14 2.87 -8.41 -18.25
C THR A 14 3.67 -8.33 -16.94
N LEU A 15 4.18 -7.15 -16.58
CA LEU A 15 4.84 -6.90 -15.31
C LEU A 15 3.86 -6.99 -14.12
N ASP A 16 2.64 -6.45 -14.26
CA ASP A 16 1.58 -6.58 -13.25
C ASP A 16 1.20 -8.04 -13.02
N PHE A 17 1.08 -8.81 -14.10
CA PHE A 17 0.77 -10.25 -14.03
C PHE A 17 1.92 -11.05 -13.39
N ALA A 18 3.18 -10.70 -13.69
CA ALA A 18 4.33 -11.48 -13.24
C ALA A 18 4.76 -11.20 -11.79
N SER A 19 4.62 -9.96 -11.30
CA SER A 19 5.15 -9.56 -9.99
C SER A 19 4.11 -9.00 -9.02
N GLY A 20 2.90 -8.68 -9.48
CA GLY A 20 1.88 -8.03 -8.65
C GLY A 20 1.51 -8.82 -7.40
N ASP A 21 1.31 -10.13 -7.53
CA ASP A 21 0.95 -10.99 -6.39
C ASP A 21 2.09 -11.13 -5.38
N ALA A 22 3.34 -11.22 -5.85
CA ALA A 22 4.51 -11.26 -4.99
C ALA A 22 4.67 -9.95 -4.20
N ILE A 23 4.46 -8.80 -4.84
CA ILE A 23 4.52 -7.49 -4.20
C ILE A 23 3.48 -7.39 -3.09
N ARG A 24 2.21 -7.76 -3.35
CA ARG A 24 1.13 -7.73 -2.35
C ARG A 24 1.41 -8.66 -1.18
N ALA A 25 1.84 -9.90 -1.45
CA ALA A 25 2.16 -10.87 -0.41
C ALA A 25 3.35 -10.43 0.46
N LEU A 26 4.34 -9.74 -0.09
CA LEU A 26 5.44 -9.16 0.67
C LEU A 26 4.99 -7.91 1.46
N ALA A 27 4.10 -7.09 0.90
CA ALA A 27 3.51 -5.94 1.60
C ALA A 27 2.67 -6.38 2.81
N ASP A 28 1.92 -7.48 2.70
CA ASP A 28 1.15 -8.09 3.81
C ASP A 28 2.05 -8.61 4.93
N LYS A 29 3.28 -9.03 4.59
CA LYS A 29 4.32 -9.40 5.57
C LYS A 29 5.00 -8.19 6.22
N GLY A 30 4.67 -6.97 5.80
CA GLY A 30 5.23 -5.74 6.34
C GLY A 30 6.56 -5.32 5.73
N TYR A 31 6.95 -5.82 4.56
CA TYR A 31 8.15 -5.31 3.88
C TYR A 31 7.92 -3.92 3.28
N SER A 32 8.93 -3.04 3.35
CA SER A 32 8.91 -1.73 2.66
C SER A 32 9.09 -1.89 1.13
N VAL A 33 8.83 -0.83 0.35
CA VAL A 33 9.04 -0.86 -1.12
C VAL A 33 10.51 -1.17 -1.44
N SER A 34 11.45 -0.54 -0.74
CA SER A 34 12.89 -0.77 -0.89
C SER A 34 13.28 -2.22 -0.59
N GLU A 35 12.63 -2.82 0.41
CA GLU A 35 12.83 -4.21 0.80
C GLU A 35 12.21 -5.20 -0.18
N ILE A 36 11.04 -4.90 -0.71
CA ILE A 36 10.37 -5.68 -1.75
C ILE A 36 11.23 -5.66 -3.01
N HIS A 37 11.72 -4.49 -3.43
CA HIS A 37 12.57 -4.36 -4.62
C HIS A 37 13.81 -5.25 -4.57
N LYS A 38 14.42 -5.42 -3.39
CA LYS A 38 15.59 -6.29 -3.20
C LYS A 38 15.27 -7.79 -3.22
N ARG A 39 14.01 -8.16 -2.99
CA ARG A 39 13.56 -9.55 -2.84
C ARG A 39 12.85 -10.11 -4.08
N LEU A 40 12.50 -9.26 -5.04
CA LEU A 40 11.90 -9.71 -6.30
C LEU A 40 12.95 -10.33 -7.20
N ASP A 41 12.63 -11.51 -7.75
CA ASP A 41 13.49 -12.21 -8.71
C ASP A 41 13.59 -11.48 -10.05
N PHE A 42 12.55 -10.69 -10.39
CA PHE A 42 12.50 -9.89 -11.61
C PHE A 42 12.69 -8.41 -11.31
N PRO A 43 13.46 -7.68 -12.14
CA PRO A 43 13.73 -6.26 -11.93
C PRO A 43 12.47 -5.43 -12.20
N THR A 44 11.62 -5.29 -11.18
CA THR A 44 10.44 -4.43 -11.22
C THR A 44 10.85 -3.00 -10.82
N PRO A 45 10.49 -1.97 -11.61
CA PRO A 45 10.78 -0.58 -11.28
C PRO A 45 10.22 -0.21 -9.90
N VAL A 46 11.01 0.51 -9.09
CA VAL A 46 10.63 0.92 -7.72
C VAL A 46 9.30 1.68 -7.70
N GLU A 47 9.05 2.56 -8.68
CA GLU A 47 7.79 3.30 -8.80
C GLU A 47 6.58 2.36 -8.91
N ARG A 48 6.71 1.30 -9.70
CA ARG A 48 5.62 0.33 -9.89
C ARG A 48 5.35 -0.47 -8.61
N ILE A 49 6.41 -0.84 -7.89
CA ILE A 49 6.29 -1.50 -6.58
C ILE A 49 5.55 -0.56 -5.62
N ARG A 50 5.96 0.72 -5.57
CA ARG A 50 5.32 1.74 -4.73
C ARG A 50 3.83 1.89 -5.03
N GLU A 51 3.46 2.07 -6.30
CA GLU A 51 2.07 2.20 -6.74
C GLU A 51 1.26 0.95 -6.37
N THR A 52 1.83 -0.24 -6.56
CA THR A 52 1.17 -1.52 -6.25
C THR A 52 0.93 -1.68 -4.76
N VAL A 53 1.94 -1.39 -3.92
CA VAL A 53 1.82 -1.46 -2.45
C VAL A 53 0.81 -0.44 -1.94
N TRP A 54 0.88 0.80 -2.41
CA TRP A 54 -0.04 1.86 -2.01
C TRP A 54 -1.49 1.50 -2.34
N LYS A 55 -1.75 1.09 -3.59
CA LYS A 55 -3.07 0.63 -4.02
C LYS A 55 -3.57 -0.54 -3.19
N HIS A 56 -2.71 -1.52 -2.94
CA HIS A 56 -3.04 -2.68 -2.11
C HIS A 56 -3.44 -2.29 -0.68
N TYR A 57 -2.72 -1.36 -0.05
CA TYR A 57 -3.06 -0.88 1.29
C TYR A 57 -4.37 -0.10 1.34
N ILE A 58 -4.74 0.61 0.27
CA ILE A 58 -6.07 1.22 0.17
C ILE A 58 -7.15 0.14 -0.03
N ASP A 59 -6.96 -0.76 -1.00
CA ASP A 59 -7.94 -1.81 -1.37
C ASP A 59 -8.23 -2.77 -0.21
N THR A 60 -7.25 -2.99 0.67
CA THR A 60 -7.37 -3.86 1.86
C THR A 60 -7.76 -3.11 3.14
N GLY A 61 -7.85 -1.78 3.10
CA GLY A 61 -8.13 -0.96 4.29
C GLY A 61 -7.03 -1.02 5.33
N VAL A 62 -5.77 -1.10 4.91
CA VAL A 62 -4.61 -0.76 5.76
C VAL A 62 -4.50 0.76 5.88
N ILE A 63 -4.81 1.48 4.80
CA ILE A 63 -4.86 2.95 4.74
C ILE A 63 -6.24 3.38 4.23
N LEU A 64 -6.84 4.35 4.90
CA LEU A 64 -8.04 5.06 4.45
C LEU A 64 -7.69 6.53 4.17
N LEU A 65 -8.27 7.07 3.12
CA LEU A 65 -8.14 8.48 2.73
C LEU A 65 -9.27 9.35 3.31
N GLU A 66 -10.25 8.72 3.94
CA GLU A 66 -11.39 9.36 4.60
C GLU A 66 -11.53 8.80 6.02
N GLU A 67 -12.14 9.59 6.90
CA GLU A 67 -12.31 9.23 8.31
C GLU A 67 -13.16 7.97 8.44
N PRO A 68 -12.70 6.95 9.20
CA PRO A 68 -13.50 5.77 9.45
C PRO A 68 -14.73 6.16 10.27
N SER A 69 -15.92 6.12 9.66
CA SER A 69 -17.17 6.39 10.38
C SER A 69 -17.43 5.28 11.42
N ASP A 70 -17.79 5.68 12.63
CA ASP A 70 -17.92 4.86 13.87
C ASP A 70 -18.88 3.65 13.81
N ASN A 71 -19.47 3.30 12.66
CA ASN A 71 -20.51 2.26 12.57
C ASN A 71 -20.65 1.55 11.21
N SER A 72 -19.64 1.59 10.32
CA SER A 72 -19.77 0.90 9.03
C SER A 72 -19.01 -0.45 8.98
N PRO A 73 -19.65 -1.55 8.53
CA PRO A 73 -18.96 -2.79 8.22
C PRO A 73 -17.89 -2.51 7.15
N LYS A 74 -16.67 -2.97 7.41
CA LYS A 74 -15.47 -2.52 6.69
C LYS A 74 -15.36 -3.27 5.39
N LYS A 75 -15.38 -2.54 4.28
CA LYS A 75 -15.39 -3.10 2.93
C LYS A 75 -13.97 -3.51 2.53
N ARG A 76 -13.71 -4.81 2.38
CA ARG A 76 -12.50 -5.34 1.75
C ARG A 76 -12.77 -5.67 0.29
N VAL A 77 -11.88 -5.27 -0.61
CA VAL A 77 -11.94 -5.70 -2.01
C VAL A 77 -11.36 -7.11 -2.13
N THR A 78 -12.17 -8.06 -2.59
CA THR A 78 -11.77 -9.44 -2.93
C THR A 78 -12.05 -9.70 -4.41
N TYR A 79 -11.39 -10.69 -5.00
CA TYR A 79 -11.62 -11.09 -6.40
C TYR A 79 -12.24 -12.49 -6.42
N GLU A 80 -13.46 -12.61 -6.92
CA GLU A 80 -14.12 -13.89 -7.14
C GLU A 80 -13.89 -14.38 -8.56
N LYS A 81 -13.53 -15.66 -8.70
CA LYS A 81 -13.37 -16.32 -10.00
C LYS A 81 -14.75 -16.72 -10.53
N VAL A 82 -15.17 -16.13 -11.64
CA VAL A 82 -16.43 -16.44 -12.32
C VAL A 82 -16.13 -17.23 -13.59
N GLN A 83 -16.77 -18.39 -13.74
CA GLN A 83 -16.71 -19.19 -14.97
C GLN A 83 -18.05 -19.10 -15.69
N ASP A 84 -18.04 -18.68 -16.95
CA ASP A 84 -19.26 -18.64 -17.76
C ASP A 84 -19.64 -20.03 -18.29
N SER A 85 -20.82 -20.14 -18.90
CA SER A 85 -21.32 -21.38 -19.52
C SER A 85 -20.47 -21.85 -20.72
N LEU A 86 -19.56 -21.02 -21.22
CA LEU A 86 -18.61 -21.32 -22.29
C LEU A 86 -17.22 -21.70 -21.73
N GLY A 87 -17.06 -21.80 -20.42
CA GLY A 87 -15.83 -22.18 -19.73
C GLY A 87 -14.79 -21.07 -19.62
N ARG A 88 -15.11 -19.82 -19.99
CA ARG A 88 -14.18 -18.68 -19.87
C ARG A 88 -14.14 -18.22 -18.41
N THR A 89 -12.93 -18.05 -17.90
CA THR A 89 -12.68 -17.56 -16.54
C THR A 89 -12.51 -16.04 -16.57
N SER A 90 -13.27 -15.33 -15.74
CA SER A 90 -13.06 -13.91 -15.43
C SER A 90 -12.97 -13.71 -13.92
N PHE A 91 -12.37 -12.61 -13.49
CA PHE A 91 -12.32 -12.22 -12.08
C PHE A 91 -13.25 -11.03 -11.86
N LYS A 92 -14.19 -11.15 -10.93
CA LYS A 92 -15.07 -10.06 -10.53
C LYS A 92 -14.57 -9.48 -9.22
N GLN A 93 -14.38 -8.16 -9.20
CA GLN A 93 -14.14 -7.43 -7.97
C GLN A 93 -15.41 -7.49 -7.10
N VAL A 94 -15.29 -8.02 -5.90
CA VAL A 94 -16.37 -8.13 -4.91
C VAL A 94 -15.96 -7.37 -3.67
N ILE A 95 -16.82 -6.46 -3.24
CA ILE A 95 -16.66 -5.78 -1.97
C ILE A 95 -17.27 -6.70 -0.91
N VAL A 96 -16.43 -7.27 -0.05
CA VAL A 96 -16.84 -8.13 1.06
C VAL A 96 -16.85 -7.29 2.33
N GLU A 97 -17.92 -7.39 3.12
CA GLU A 97 -17.97 -6.83 4.46
C GLU A 97 -17.08 -7.68 5.39
N ASP A 98 -15.96 -7.11 5.81
CA ASP A 98 -15.06 -7.68 6.80
C ASP A 98 -15.56 -7.28 8.19
N ASN A 99 -16.11 -8.26 8.92
CA ASN A 99 -16.58 -8.08 10.29
C ASN A 99 -15.44 -7.89 11.31
N ASN A 100 -14.17 -7.86 10.87
CA ASN A 100 -13.05 -7.50 11.74
C ASN A 100 -13.02 -5.99 12.00
N LEU A 101 -13.28 -5.61 13.25
CA LEU A 101 -13.11 -4.25 13.75
C LEU A 101 -11.62 -3.88 13.76
N LYS A 102 -11.16 -3.22 12.69
CA LYS A 102 -9.82 -2.59 12.66
C LYS A 102 -9.80 -1.26 13.42
N GLU A 103 -8.94 -1.09 14.41
CA GLU A 103 -8.67 0.24 14.96
C GLU A 103 -7.82 1.06 13.96
N TYR A 104 -8.06 2.36 13.89
CA TYR A 104 -7.29 3.27 13.02
C TYR A 104 -6.70 4.41 13.84
N VAL A 105 -5.57 4.92 13.38
CA VAL A 105 -4.89 6.09 13.92
C VAL A 105 -4.71 7.13 12.83
N GLU A 106 -4.85 8.39 13.20
CA GLU A 106 -4.65 9.52 12.32
C GLU A 106 -3.15 9.72 12.04
N ILE A 107 -2.79 9.86 10.77
CA ILE A 107 -1.40 10.01 10.30
C ILE A 107 -1.27 11.24 9.40
N ASP A 108 -0.31 12.10 9.73
CA ASP A 108 0.00 13.35 9.03
C ASP A 108 1.37 13.32 8.31
N PHE A 109 1.94 12.13 8.09
CA PHE A 109 3.29 11.96 7.51
C PHE A 109 3.45 12.69 6.18
N GLY A 110 2.44 12.65 5.31
CA GLY A 110 2.46 13.41 4.07
C GLY A 110 2.60 14.91 4.33
N LYS A 111 1.74 15.51 5.17
CA LYS A 111 1.86 16.93 5.55
C LYS A 111 3.25 17.30 6.08
N ARG A 112 3.87 16.44 6.90
CA ARG A 112 5.24 16.66 7.42
C ARG A 112 6.30 16.57 6.33
N LEU A 113 6.21 15.58 5.44
CA LEU A 113 7.11 15.39 4.31
C LEU A 113 7.10 16.59 3.34
N TYR A 114 5.91 17.10 3.01
CA TYR A 114 5.76 18.25 2.11
C TYR A 114 6.16 19.58 2.77
N ARG A 115 5.93 19.75 4.08
CA ARG A 115 6.26 20.99 4.80
C ARG A 115 7.77 21.18 4.98
N ASP A 116 8.44 20.17 5.52
CA ASP A 116 9.89 20.19 5.72
C ASP A 116 10.44 18.77 5.79
N ARG A 117 10.74 18.23 4.61
CA ARG A 117 11.28 16.88 4.45
C ARG A 117 12.54 16.66 5.27
N LYS A 118 13.47 17.62 5.29
CA LYS A 118 14.76 17.44 5.97
C LYS A 118 14.58 17.35 7.48
N THR A 119 13.75 18.21 8.05
CA THR A 119 13.47 18.17 9.49
C THR A 119 12.73 16.89 9.85
N PHE A 120 11.73 16.49 9.05
CA PHE A 120 11.01 15.25 9.32
C PHE A 120 11.90 14.00 9.19
N GLU A 121 12.77 13.92 8.17
CA GLU A 121 13.74 12.83 8.03
C GLU A 121 14.65 12.69 9.26
N LYS A 122 15.07 13.80 9.89
CA LYS A 122 15.83 13.77 11.17
C LYS A 122 14.99 13.30 12.35
N THR A 123 13.68 13.56 12.34
CA THR A 123 12.77 13.01 13.34
C THR A 123 12.68 11.49 13.18
N LEU A 124 12.64 10.98 11.95
CA LEU A 124 12.58 9.55 11.65
C LEU A 124 13.87 8.77 12.00
N ASP A 125 15.00 9.45 12.28
CA ASP A 125 16.26 8.79 12.64
C ASP A 125 16.19 8.01 13.98
N VAL A 126 15.17 8.23 14.81
CA VAL A 126 14.91 7.42 16.02
C VAL A 126 14.29 6.05 15.70
N LEU A 127 13.75 5.89 14.48
CA LEU A 127 13.12 4.66 14.03
C LEU A 127 14.17 3.66 13.56
N SER A 128 13.77 2.39 13.46
CA SER A 128 14.60 1.41 12.74
C SER A 128 14.70 1.80 11.27
N LEU A 129 15.74 1.30 10.58
CA LEU A 129 15.91 1.52 9.15
C LEU A 129 14.66 1.09 8.35
N GLU A 130 14.06 -0.04 8.72
CA GLU A 130 12.88 -0.60 8.08
C GLU A 130 11.65 0.28 8.25
N ASP A 131 11.39 0.79 9.46
CA ASP A 131 10.25 1.67 9.74
C ASP A 131 10.41 3.05 9.10
N ARG A 132 11.64 3.58 9.08
CA ARG A 132 11.97 4.80 8.35
C ARG A 132 11.75 4.64 6.85
N GLN A 133 12.21 3.53 6.27
CA GLN A 133 11.99 3.24 4.85
C GLN A 133 10.52 3.05 4.53
N TYR A 134 9.76 2.35 5.37
CA TYR A 134 8.30 2.21 5.20
C TYR A 134 7.61 3.57 5.02
N ILE A 135 7.95 4.55 5.84
CA ILE A 135 7.39 5.89 5.74
C ILE A 135 7.88 6.61 4.48
N LEU A 136 9.19 6.60 4.21
CA LEU A 136 9.77 7.38 3.11
C LEU A 136 9.48 6.81 1.72
N ASP A 137 9.17 5.51 1.65
CA ASP A 137 8.94 4.80 0.39
C ASP A 137 7.51 4.96 -0.12
N LEU A 138 6.54 5.24 0.76
CA LEU A 138 5.13 5.34 0.40
C LEU A 138 4.74 6.75 -0.06
N PRO A 139 3.82 6.87 -1.04
CA PRO A 139 3.41 8.14 -1.61
C PRO A 139 2.30 8.80 -0.77
N TRP A 140 2.61 9.17 0.47
CA TRP A 140 1.64 9.82 1.37
C TRP A 140 1.09 11.12 0.75
N PRO A 141 -0.24 11.32 0.68
CA PRO A 141 -0.82 12.55 0.14
C PRO A 141 -0.59 13.75 1.07
N LEU A 142 -0.77 14.98 0.58
CA LEU A 142 -0.67 16.22 1.37
C LEU A 142 -1.88 16.42 2.33
N GLU A 143 -2.37 15.33 2.91
CA GLU A 143 -3.60 15.27 3.69
C GLU A 143 -3.37 14.41 4.93
N ILE A 144 -4.38 14.37 5.80
CA ILE A 144 -4.45 13.39 6.88
C ILE A 144 -4.95 12.09 6.27
N VAL A 145 -4.36 10.96 6.67
CA VAL A 145 -4.85 9.63 6.32
C VAL A 145 -5.03 8.81 7.60
N TRP A 146 -5.83 7.76 7.53
CA TRP A 146 -6.08 6.87 8.65
C TRP A 146 -5.40 5.54 8.38
N HIS A 147 -4.44 5.18 9.22
CA HIS A 147 -3.71 3.93 9.10
C HIS A 147 -4.21 2.93 10.14
N VAL A 148 -4.32 1.66 9.78
CA VAL A 148 -4.67 0.61 10.75
C VAL A 148 -3.67 0.61 11.90
N LYS A 149 -4.17 0.52 13.13
CA LYS A 149 -3.35 0.46 14.34
C LYS A 149 -2.78 -0.95 14.51
N ASN A 150 -1.82 -1.30 13.66
CA ASN A 150 -1.07 -2.55 13.72
C ASN A 150 0.24 -2.37 14.51
N GLU A 151 0.90 -3.48 14.83
CA GLU A 151 2.14 -3.48 15.63
C GLU A 151 3.22 -2.54 15.08
N ARG A 152 3.34 -2.44 13.75
CA ARG A 152 4.31 -1.54 13.11
C ARG A 152 3.95 -0.08 13.39
N MET A 153 2.71 0.31 13.15
CA MET A 153 2.29 1.70 13.29
C MET A 153 2.30 2.14 14.75
N GLU A 154 1.90 1.26 15.68
CA GLU A 154 2.01 1.51 17.12
C GLU A 154 3.45 1.78 17.54
N ARG A 155 4.39 0.91 17.12
CA ARG A 155 5.82 1.08 17.40
C ARG A 155 6.38 2.38 16.82
N ILE A 156 5.98 2.73 15.59
CA ILE A 156 6.40 3.98 14.94
C ILE A 156 5.92 5.18 15.75
N LEU A 157 4.62 5.23 16.08
CA LEU A 157 4.04 6.35 16.80
C LEU A 157 4.62 6.51 18.20
N GLN A 158 4.81 5.41 18.93
CA GLN A 158 5.42 5.44 20.26
C GLN A 158 6.82 6.08 20.21
N LYS A 159 7.69 5.61 19.30
CA LYS A 159 9.04 6.17 19.16
C LYS A 159 9.07 7.63 18.73
N LEU A 160 8.09 8.07 17.95
CA LEU A 160 7.97 9.47 17.53
C LEU A 160 7.40 10.38 18.64
N GLN A 161 6.71 9.84 19.64
CA GLN A 161 6.19 10.58 20.79
C GLN A 161 7.22 10.75 21.92
N GLU A 162 8.20 9.84 22.02
CA GLU A 162 9.28 9.88 23.01
C GLU A 162 10.31 11.02 22.76
N LYS A 163 10.14 11.85 21.74
CA LYS A 163 11.07 12.90 21.29
C LYS A 163 10.39 14.26 21.18
#